data_AF-A0A534P6T7-F1
#
_entry.id   AF-A0A534P6T7-F1
#
_cell.length_a   1.000
_cell.length_b   1.000
_cell.length_c   1.000
_cell.angle_alpha   90.00
_cell.angle_beta   90.00
_cell.angle_gamma   90.00
#
_symmetry.space_group_name_H-M   'P 1'
#
loop_
_entity.id
_entity.type
_entity.pdbx_description
1 polymer ?
#
loop_
_entity_poly.entity_id
_entity_poly.type
_entity_poly.pdbx_seq_one_letter_code
_entity_poly.pdbx_strand_id
1 'polypeptide(L)'
;MTLFQFDTADTPAAGLPGFTLAPAVSAQSFVTAGGGTEYFLSSFAVFTGLDNRLALWSLSNTQALNSGSAPTLSNAIVTVEQYANGPLARQPGSQTNDQTKDWPLGQCIENANCNLFLNGLPFGVPETIGRINGNDSRVHQVTYANGKLWTALNTGIASTTDPSVRVGIAFFVLLPQGTGAATTAKVVQQGYVAVDGASVLFPATAATESGRGMISFTLTGNSDFPSVGYVALDAVVGAGDVHIVKPGAGLQDGFTEYTNIFGGRPRWGDYGAAAVDGNSIWFATEYIAQSCNLATYEAGFGPSFGSCGGTRASLGNWATRIVKLTP
;
A
#
# COMPACT_ATOMS: atom_id res chain seq x y z
N MET A 1 -32.24 -14.61 4.17
CA MET A 1 -30.80 -14.29 4.09
C MET A 1 -30.17 -14.79 5.37
N THR A 2 -29.21 -15.71 5.28
CA THR A 2 -28.48 -16.20 6.45
C THR A 2 -27.15 -15.44 6.52
N LEU A 3 -26.89 -14.78 7.66
CA LEU A 3 -25.65 -14.07 7.92
C LEU A 3 -24.82 -14.90 8.90
N PHE A 4 -23.55 -15.11 8.59
CA PHE A 4 -22.58 -15.69 9.51
C PHE A 4 -21.53 -14.64 9.84
N GLN A 5 -21.29 -14.43 11.13
CA GLN A 5 -20.29 -13.51 11.64
C GLN A 5 -19.24 -14.31 12.41
N PHE A 6 -17.97 -14.04 12.10
CA PHE A 6 -16.83 -14.57 12.85
C PHE A 6 -16.12 -13.40 13.50
N ASP A 7 -15.96 -13.44 14.82
CA ASP A 7 -15.08 -12.52 15.53
C ASP A 7 -13.71 -13.18 15.72
N THR A 8 -12.68 -12.53 15.19
CA THR A 8 -11.31 -13.07 15.29
C THR A 8 -10.73 -12.94 16.70
N ALA A 9 -11.35 -12.13 17.56
CA ALA A 9 -11.01 -12.08 18.99
C ALA A 9 -11.41 -13.37 19.72
N ASP A 10 -12.44 -14.08 19.24
CA ASP A 10 -12.87 -15.38 19.80
C ASP A 10 -11.93 -16.53 19.39
N THR A 11 -11.14 -16.32 18.34
CA THR A 11 -10.20 -17.32 17.78
C THR A 11 -8.83 -16.67 17.52
N PRO A 12 -8.16 -16.15 18.57
CA PRO A 12 -6.96 -15.34 18.41
C PRO A 12 -5.83 -16.13 17.75
N ALA A 13 -5.15 -15.51 16.79
CA ALA A 13 -3.97 -16.05 16.15
C ALA A 13 -2.73 -15.62 16.95
N ALA A 14 -2.05 -16.59 17.56
CA ALA A 14 -0.91 -16.36 18.44
C ALA A 14 -1.17 -15.37 19.60
N GLY A 15 -2.37 -15.45 20.19
CA GLY A 15 -2.77 -14.62 21.32
C GLY A 15 -3.19 -13.18 20.96
N LEU A 16 -3.27 -12.85 19.66
CA LEU A 16 -3.71 -11.56 19.16
C LEU A 16 -4.98 -11.73 18.30
N PRO A 17 -5.90 -10.75 18.30
CA PRO A 17 -7.00 -10.75 17.35
C PRO A 17 -6.45 -10.64 15.93
N GLY A 18 -7.22 -11.11 14.96
CA GLY A 18 -6.88 -10.94 13.56
C GLY A 18 -6.83 -9.45 13.19
N PHE A 19 -5.74 -9.02 12.57
CA PHE A 19 -5.55 -7.64 12.14
C PHE A 19 -5.36 -7.56 10.64
N THR A 20 -6.34 -6.91 10.00
CA THR A 20 -6.51 -6.87 8.55
C THR A 20 -6.52 -8.30 7.99
N LEU A 21 -7.70 -8.91 7.93
CA LEU A 21 -7.89 -10.20 7.26
C LEU A 21 -8.00 -9.93 5.77
N ALA A 22 -6.87 -9.96 5.06
CA ALA A 22 -6.84 -9.73 3.63
C ALA A 22 -7.23 -11.02 2.88
N PRO A 23 -8.36 -11.05 2.14
CA PRO A 23 -8.79 -12.23 1.41
C PRO A 23 -7.87 -12.51 0.22
N ALA A 24 -7.69 -13.79 -0.08
CA ALA A 24 -6.93 -14.24 -1.23
C ALA A 24 -7.79 -14.19 -2.49
N VAL A 25 -7.56 -13.19 -3.33
CA VAL A 25 -8.25 -13.10 -4.61
C VAL A 25 -7.70 -14.15 -5.57
N SER A 26 -8.57 -15.03 -6.04
CA SER A 26 -8.25 -16.06 -7.01
C SER A 26 -8.04 -15.47 -8.40
N ALA A 27 -6.93 -15.81 -9.07
CA ALA A 27 -6.69 -15.35 -10.43
C ALA A 27 -7.62 -16.02 -11.44
N GLN A 28 -7.67 -17.37 -11.45
CA GLN A 28 -8.58 -18.15 -12.28
C GLN A 28 -9.02 -19.46 -11.61
N SER A 29 -8.22 -19.98 -10.68
CA SER A 29 -8.49 -21.21 -9.92
C SER A 29 -8.96 -20.93 -8.50
N PHE A 30 -9.76 -21.83 -7.93
CA PHE A 30 -10.24 -21.76 -6.55
C PHE A 30 -10.08 -23.12 -5.85
N VAL A 31 -10.07 -23.11 -4.52
CA VAL A 31 -9.81 -24.30 -3.71
C VAL A 31 -11.11 -25.05 -3.42
N THR A 32 -11.21 -26.29 -3.87
CA THR A 32 -12.36 -27.17 -3.61
C THR A 32 -12.17 -28.09 -2.40
N ALA A 33 -10.93 -28.24 -1.93
CA ALA A 33 -10.61 -29.10 -0.79
C ALA A 33 -11.32 -28.60 0.49
N GLY A 34 -11.67 -29.55 1.38
CA GLY A 34 -12.40 -29.24 2.62
C GLY A 34 -13.84 -28.75 2.40
N GLY A 35 -14.48 -29.08 1.27
CA GLY A 35 -15.81 -28.57 0.92
C GLY A 35 -15.80 -27.12 0.41
N GLY A 36 -14.71 -26.71 -0.23
CA GLY A 36 -14.42 -25.33 -0.59
C GLY A 36 -13.68 -24.58 0.53
N THR A 37 -12.65 -23.81 0.17
CA THR A 37 -11.85 -23.03 1.12
C THR A 37 -11.51 -21.64 0.58
N GLU A 38 -11.73 -20.60 1.38
CA GLU A 38 -11.20 -19.24 1.16
C GLU A 38 -10.05 -18.98 2.14
N TYR A 39 -8.94 -18.45 1.64
CA TYR A 39 -7.77 -18.11 2.45
C TYR A 39 -7.70 -16.61 2.73
N PHE A 40 -7.16 -16.26 3.90
CA PHE A 40 -6.83 -14.88 4.24
C PHE A 40 -5.46 -14.84 4.91
N LEU A 41 -4.78 -13.71 4.79
CA LEU A 41 -3.55 -13.46 5.55
C LEU A 41 -3.71 -12.24 6.45
N SER A 42 -3.05 -12.28 7.60
CA SER A 42 -2.90 -11.15 8.53
C SER A 42 -1.46 -11.07 9.04
N SER A 43 -1.07 -9.87 9.46
CA SER A 43 0.23 -9.58 10.06
C SER A 43 0.07 -8.98 11.46
N PHE A 44 1.17 -8.94 12.23
CA PHE A 44 1.15 -8.62 13.67
C PHE A 44 2.03 -7.44 14.07
N ALA A 45 2.96 -6.98 13.23
CA ALA A 45 3.88 -5.92 13.60
C ALA A 45 3.21 -4.57 13.91
N VAL A 46 1.94 -4.35 13.52
CA VAL A 46 1.16 -3.21 14.02
C VAL A 46 1.06 -3.21 15.55
N PHE A 47 1.02 -4.38 16.18
CA PHE A 47 0.87 -4.55 17.62
C PHE A 47 2.22 -4.67 18.32
N THR A 48 3.19 -5.30 17.66
CA THR A 48 4.48 -5.68 18.27
C THR A 48 5.64 -4.76 17.85
N GLY A 49 5.46 -3.93 16.83
CA GLY A 49 6.48 -3.06 16.24
C GLY A 49 7.43 -3.80 15.28
N LEU A 50 7.79 -5.04 15.61
CA LEU A 50 8.61 -5.97 14.83
C LEU A 50 8.05 -7.39 15.05
N ASP A 51 7.80 -8.11 13.97
CA ASP A 51 7.27 -9.49 14.04
C ASP A 51 7.87 -10.37 12.94
N ASN A 52 7.66 -11.68 13.05
CA ASN A 52 8.11 -12.66 12.07
C ASN A 52 7.04 -13.75 11.84
N ARG A 53 5.79 -13.43 12.17
CA ARG A 53 4.65 -14.32 12.03
C ARG A 53 3.65 -13.72 11.05
N LEU A 54 3.09 -14.54 10.19
CA LEU A 54 1.82 -14.26 9.53
C LEU A 54 0.77 -15.23 10.07
N ALA A 55 -0.48 -14.80 10.13
CA ALA A 55 -1.60 -15.71 10.34
C ALA A 55 -2.20 -16.09 8.98
N LEU A 56 -2.22 -17.38 8.69
CA LEU A 56 -3.06 -17.95 7.64
C LEU A 56 -4.42 -18.25 8.25
N TRP A 57 -5.46 -17.56 7.77
CA TRP A 57 -6.83 -17.90 8.07
C TRP A 57 -7.40 -18.74 6.94
N SER A 58 -8.24 -19.71 7.29
CA SER A 58 -8.92 -20.59 6.34
C SER A 58 -10.40 -20.64 6.71
N LEU A 59 -11.25 -20.17 5.80
CA LEU A 59 -12.69 -20.38 5.88
C LEU A 59 -13.02 -21.60 5.04
N SER A 60 -13.13 -22.75 5.71
CA SER A 60 -13.39 -24.06 5.07
C SER A 60 -14.88 -24.40 5.03
N ASN A 61 -15.24 -25.41 4.23
CA ASN A 61 -16.61 -25.84 3.98
C ASN A 61 -17.50 -24.71 3.44
N THR A 62 -16.97 -23.86 2.56
CA THR A 62 -17.72 -22.72 2.00
C THR A 62 -18.94 -23.15 1.20
N GLN A 63 -18.98 -24.39 0.66
CA GLN A 63 -20.17 -24.93 0.01
C GLN A 63 -21.40 -25.02 0.92
N ALA A 64 -21.21 -25.05 2.25
CA ALA A 64 -22.30 -25.06 3.23
C ALA A 64 -23.22 -23.83 3.12
N LEU A 65 -22.69 -22.73 2.57
CA LEU A 65 -23.46 -21.52 2.29
C LEU A 65 -24.62 -21.79 1.31
N ASN A 66 -24.48 -22.76 0.39
CA ASN A 66 -25.53 -23.14 -0.57
C ASN A 66 -26.77 -23.75 0.11
N SER A 67 -26.58 -24.34 1.30
CA SER A 67 -27.64 -24.93 2.11
C SER A 67 -27.96 -24.10 3.37
N GLY A 68 -27.49 -22.86 3.44
CA GLY A 68 -27.73 -21.97 4.59
C GLY A 68 -27.04 -22.42 5.89
N SER A 69 -25.98 -23.21 5.80
CA SER A 69 -25.17 -23.70 6.93
C SER A 69 -23.86 -22.92 7.04
N ALA A 70 -23.31 -22.84 8.26
CA ALA A 70 -22.10 -22.06 8.52
C ALA A 70 -20.83 -22.76 7.97
N PRO A 71 -19.92 -22.02 7.31
CA PRO A 71 -18.55 -22.49 7.11
C PRO A 71 -17.77 -22.52 8.44
N THR A 72 -16.54 -23.02 8.42
CA THR A 72 -15.67 -23.07 9.61
C THR A 72 -14.43 -22.24 9.39
N LEU A 73 -14.23 -21.22 10.26
CA LEU A 73 -13.01 -20.42 10.29
C LEU A 73 -11.99 -21.07 11.22
N SER A 74 -10.76 -21.22 10.74
CA SER A 74 -9.59 -21.63 11.53
C SER A 74 -8.38 -20.79 11.15
N ASN A 75 -7.34 -20.80 11.98
CA ASN A 75 -6.07 -20.15 11.66
C ASN A 75 -4.86 -21.00 12.02
N ALA A 76 -3.74 -20.70 11.36
CA ALA A 76 -2.43 -21.23 11.66
C ALA A 76 -1.37 -20.14 11.53
N ILE A 77 -0.29 -20.28 12.30
CA ILE A 77 0.84 -19.36 12.25
C ILE A 77 1.88 -19.85 11.25
N VAL A 78 2.32 -18.93 10.40
CA VAL A 78 3.41 -19.13 9.45
C VAL A 78 4.59 -18.28 9.92
N THR A 79 5.70 -18.93 10.29
CA THR A 79 6.95 -18.22 10.57
C THR A 79 7.58 -17.76 9.26
N VAL A 80 7.91 -16.48 9.17
CA VAL A 80 8.47 -15.81 8.00
C VAL A 80 9.72 -15.00 8.39
N GLU A 81 10.35 -14.38 7.41
CA GLU A 81 11.35 -13.35 7.64
C GLU A 81 10.78 -12.13 8.40
N GLN A 82 11.64 -11.44 9.14
CA GLN A 82 11.22 -10.34 10.01
C GLN A 82 10.67 -9.15 9.22
N TYR A 83 9.63 -8.51 9.75
CA TYR A 83 9.10 -7.26 9.21
C TYR A 83 8.71 -6.33 10.37
N ALA A 84 8.81 -5.03 10.13
CA ALA A 84 8.65 -4.00 11.16
C ALA A 84 7.77 -2.86 10.68
N ASN A 85 7.21 -2.09 11.61
CA ASN A 85 6.62 -0.81 11.25
C ASN A 85 7.70 0.13 10.72
N GLY A 86 7.45 0.73 9.56
CA GLY A 86 8.36 1.68 8.92
C GLY A 86 8.18 3.12 9.44
N PRO A 87 9.16 4.00 9.20
CA PRO A 87 9.02 5.43 9.45
C PRO A 87 8.13 6.09 8.38
N LEU A 88 7.79 7.37 8.59
CA LEU A 88 7.24 8.18 7.50
C LEU A 88 8.29 8.35 6.39
N ALA A 89 7.85 8.21 5.14
CA ALA A 89 8.66 8.33 3.94
C ALA A 89 9.00 9.79 3.63
N ARG A 90 10.08 9.98 2.89
CA ARG A 90 10.57 11.31 2.52
C ARG A 90 10.10 11.68 1.12
N GLN A 91 9.99 12.98 0.90
CA GLN A 91 9.87 13.61 -0.41
C GLN A 91 10.82 14.83 -0.47
N PRO A 92 11.06 15.43 -1.64
CA PRO A 92 11.98 16.56 -1.73
C PRO A 92 11.58 17.71 -0.79
N GLY A 93 12.48 18.08 0.13
CA GLY A 93 12.22 19.15 1.10
C GLY A 93 11.45 18.75 2.36
N SER A 94 11.22 17.45 2.61
CA SER A 94 10.57 17.00 3.84
C SER A 94 11.15 17.63 5.13
N GLN A 95 10.25 18.11 5.97
CA GLN A 95 10.46 18.88 7.21
C GLN A 95 11.15 20.24 7.02
N THR A 96 10.96 20.87 5.86
CA THR A 96 11.47 22.22 5.62
C THR A 96 10.33 23.12 5.13
N ASN A 97 10.46 24.41 5.42
CA ASN A 97 9.69 25.47 4.79
C ASN A 97 10.54 26.03 3.63
N ASP A 98 10.76 25.20 2.60
CA ASP A 98 11.56 25.59 1.43
C ASP A 98 10.66 26.28 0.40
N GLN A 99 10.61 27.60 0.47
CA GLN A 99 9.83 28.44 -0.45
C GLN A 99 10.32 28.40 -1.90
N THR A 100 11.46 27.77 -2.18
CA THR A 100 11.96 27.59 -3.56
C THR A 100 11.35 26.38 -4.26
N LYS A 101 10.64 25.51 -3.54
CA LYS A 101 9.95 24.35 -4.10
C LYS A 101 8.53 24.69 -4.52
N ASP A 102 7.98 23.85 -5.40
CA ASP A 102 6.59 23.90 -5.82
C ASP A 102 5.71 23.07 -4.86
N TRP A 103 5.15 23.73 -3.85
CA TRP A 103 4.16 23.20 -2.91
C TRP A 103 3.06 24.25 -2.69
N PRO A 104 2.34 24.60 -3.77
CA PRO A 104 1.56 25.82 -3.82
C PRO A 104 0.36 25.83 -2.86
N LEU A 105 -0.18 24.68 -2.45
CA LEU A 105 -1.21 24.66 -1.40
C LEU A 105 -0.63 25.12 -0.06
N GLY A 106 0.55 24.61 0.33
CA GLY A 106 1.22 25.01 1.56
C GLY A 106 1.61 26.49 1.53
N GLN A 107 2.18 26.95 0.41
CA GLN A 107 2.54 28.35 0.21
C GLN A 107 1.31 29.28 0.23
N CYS A 108 0.17 28.83 -0.30
CA CYS A 108 -1.09 29.56 -0.23
C CYS A 108 -1.61 29.68 1.22
N ILE A 109 -1.52 28.61 2.01
CA ILE A 109 -1.90 28.62 3.43
C ILE A 109 -1.05 29.62 4.23
N GLU A 110 0.22 29.78 3.86
CA GLU A 110 1.13 30.77 4.47
C GLU A 110 0.87 32.22 4.03
N ASN A 111 0.23 32.42 2.88
CA ASN A 111 -0.09 33.75 2.37
C ASN A 111 -1.48 34.18 2.87
N ALA A 112 -1.57 35.25 3.67
CA ALA A 112 -2.83 35.71 4.25
C ALA A 112 -3.95 35.98 3.22
N ASN A 113 -3.62 36.51 2.04
CA ASN A 113 -4.61 36.78 0.99
C ASN A 113 -5.09 35.50 0.33
N CYS A 114 -4.17 34.56 0.06
CA CYS A 114 -4.51 33.28 -0.52
C CYS A 114 -5.29 32.40 0.48
N ASN A 115 -4.86 32.38 1.75
CA ASN A 115 -5.51 31.64 2.82
C ASN A 115 -6.90 32.19 3.16
N LEU A 116 -7.10 33.50 3.04
CA LEU A 116 -8.43 34.11 3.16
C LEU A 116 -9.36 33.58 2.07
N PHE A 117 -8.87 33.45 0.84
CA PHE A 117 -9.66 32.91 -0.26
C PHE A 117 -9.90 31.39 -0.12
N LEU A 118 -8.86 30.62 0.22
CA LEU A 118 -8.91 29.16 0.30
C LEU A 118 -9.69 28.66 1.53
N ASN A 119 -9.40 29.21 2.71
CA ASN A 119 -9.89 28.70 4.00
C ASN A 119 -10.71 29.72 4.81
N GLY A 120 -10.88 30.95 4.32
CA GLY A 120 -11.58 32.01 5.06
C GLY A 120 -10.79 32.61 6.23
N LEU A 121 -9.47 32.36 6.29
CA LEU A 121 -8.62 32.83 7.38
C LEU A 121 -7.83 34.08 6.98
N PRO A 122 -7.95 35.22 7.69
CA PRO A 122 -7.32 36.49 7.30
C PRO A 122 -5.84 36.59 7.71
N PHE A 123 -5.16 35.45 7.87
CA PHE A 123 -3.76 35.37 8.28
C PHE A 123 -3.10 34.14 7.65
N GLY A 124 -1.79 34.21 7.46
CA GLY A 124 -0.98 33.07 7.04
C GLY A 124 -0.76 32.08 8.19
N VAL A 125 -0.75 30.79 7.87
CA VAL A 125 -0.41 29.72 8.81
C VAL A 125 0.88 29.06 8.32
N PRO A 126 2.01 29.20 9.03
CA PRO A 126 3.27 28.56 8.66
C PRO A 126 3.09 27.05 8.52
N GLU A 127 3.64 26.47 7.47
CA GLU A 127 3.65 25.04 7.21
C GLU A 127 5.06 24.57 6.84
N THR A 128 5.21 23.26 6.72
CA THR A 128 6.42 22.65 6.17
C THR A 128 6.01 21.56 5.21
N ILE A 129 6.82 21.30 4.20
CA ILE A 129 6.70 20.09 3.40
C ILE A 129 6.85 18.92 4.36
N GLY A 130 5.84 18.08 4.46
CA GLY A 130 5.75 16.96 5.36
C GLY A 130 6.49 15.72 4.88
N ARG A 131 6.36 14.66 5.68
CA ARG A 131 6.80 13.31 5.34
C ARG A 131 5.58 12.47 5.05
N ILE A 132 5.66 11.62 4.03
CA ILE A 132 4.56 10.83 3.53
C ILE A 132 4.27 9.63 4.45
N ASN A 133 3.00 9.45 4.81
CA ASN A 133 2.57 8.34 5.66
C ASN A 133 2.22 7.11 4.80
N GLY A 134 3.18 6.18 4.71
CA GLY A 134 3.02 4.85 4.11
C GLY A 134 2.15 3.87 4.91
N ASN A 135 1.50 4.32 5.99
CA ASN A 135 0.74 3.52 6.94
C ASN A 135 1.62 2.51 7.71
N ASP A 136 1.14 1.28 7.91
CA ASP A 136 1.76 0.26 8.75
C ASP A 136 2.08 -1.01 7.95
N SER A 137 2.44 -2.07 8.66
CA SER A 137 2.84 -3.37 8.11
C SER A 137 1.68 -4.33 7.83
N ARG A 138 0.44 -3.83 7.68
CA ARG A 138 -0.71 -4.69 7.35
C ARG A 138 -0.57 -5.33 5.97
N VAL A 139 -1.05 -6.56 5.86
CA VAL A 139 -1.27 -7.19 4.55
C VAL A 139 -2.43 -6.49 3.86
N HIS A 140 -2.20 -5.95 2.66
CA HIS A 140 -3.21 -5.22 1.90
C HIS A 140 -3.87 -6.06 0.81
N GLN A 141 -3.10 -6.94 0.16
CA GLN A 141 -3.59 -7.75 -0.93
C GLN A 141 -2.92 -9.12 -0.92
N VAL A 142 -3.75 -10.15 -1.08
CA VAL A 142 -3.30 -11.54 -1.24
C VAL A 142 -3.88 -12.05 -2.55
N THR A 143 -3.05 -12.71 -3.35
CA THR A 143 -3.49 -13.41 -4.56
C THR A 143 -3.31 -14.90 -4.38
N TYR A 144 -4.34 -15.70 -4.72
CA TYR A 144 -4.21 -17.14 -4.87
C TYR A 144 -4.03 -17.49 -6.35
N ALA A 145 -2.86 -18.05 -6.68
CA ALA A 145 -2.53 -18.46 -8.04
C ALA A 145 -1.43 -19.52 -8.03
N ASN A 146 -1.50 -20.48 -8.97
CA ASN A 146 -0.55 -21.58 -9.09
C ASN A 146 -0.38 -22.36 -7.77
N GLY A 147 -1.51 -22.56 -7.07
CA GLY A 147 -1.58 -23.24 -5.78
C GLY A 147 -0.94 -22.50 -4.60
N LYS A 148 -0.53 -21.23 -4.77
CA LYS A 148 0.22 -20.45 -3.78
C LYS A 148 -0.52 -19.16 -3.42
N LEU A 149 -0.27 -18.65 -2.22
CA LEU A 149 -0.63 -17.32 -1.78
C LEU A 149 0.55 -16.38 -2.02
N TRP A 150 0.30 -15.29 -2.73
CA TRP A 150 1.28 -14.26 -3.05
C TRP A 150 0.86 -12.98 -2.35
N THR A 151 1.74 -12.42 -1.54
CA THR A 151 1.45 -11.22 -0.77
C THR A 151 2.69 -10.38 -0.56
N ALA A 152 2.47 -9.11 -0.25
CA ALA A 152 3.50 -8.21 0.21
C ALA A 152 2.92 -7.20 1.21
N LEU A 153 3.80 -6.61 2.03
CA LEU A 153 3.46 -5.60 3.02
C LEU A 153 4.60 -4.58 3.16
N ASN A 154 4.28 -3.38 3.66
CA ASN A 154 5.31 -2.40 4.00
C ASN A 154 6.14 -2.89 5.20
N THR A 155 7.44 -2.63 5.18
CA THR A 155 8.33 -2.89 6.31
C THR A 155 9.33 -1.76 6.51
N GLY A 156 9.69 -1.48 7.76
CA GLY A 156 10.92 -0.74 8.04
C GLY A 156 12.12 -1.54 7.55
N ILE A 157 13.02 -0.90 6.78
CA ILE A 157 14.23 -1.54 6.27
C ILE A 157 15.41 -0.56 6.26
N ALA A 158 16.61 -1.09 6.45
CA ALA A 158 17.88 -0.44 6.16
C ALA A 158 18.73 -1.42 5.34
N SER A 159 19.63 -0.91 4.50
CA SER A 159 20.56 -1.70 3.68
C SER A 159 22.00 -1.44 4.12
N THR A 160 22.92 -2.31 3.70
CA THR A 160 24.36 -2.11 3.94
C THR A 160 24.91 -0.87 3.23
N THR A 161 24.28 -0.48 2.13
CA THR A 161 24.63 0.68 1.29
C THR A 161 23.89 1.96 1.70
N ASP A 162 22.75 1.84 2.39
CA ASP A 162 22.01 2.95 3.00
C ASP A 162 21.48 2.53 4.38
N PRO A 163 22.20 2.90 5.48
CA PRO A 163 21.83 2.51 6.83
C PRO A 163 20.63 3.30 7.37
N SER A 164 20.12 4.29 6.63
CA SER A 164 18.93 5.02 7.06
C SER A 164 17.69 4.14 6.94
N VAL A 165 16.95 4.04 8.04
CA VAL A 165 15.69 3.29 8.04
C VAL A 165 14.68 4.04 7.18
N ARG A 166 14.09 3.32 6.24
CA ARG A 166 13.05 3.78 5.31
C ARG A 166 11.97 2.71 5.18
N VAL A 167 10.96 2.98 4.38
CA VAL A 167 9.93 1.97 4.09
C VAL A 167 10.39 1.17 2.88
N GLY A 168 10.55 -0.13 3.07
CA GLY A 168 10.66 -1.12 2.01
C GLY A 168 9.40 -1.98 1.95
N ILE A 169 9.47 -3.03 1.15
CA ILE A 169 8.41 -4.03 1.04
C ILE A 169 8.98 -5.39 1.42
N ALA A 170 8.30 -6.12 2.30
CA ALA A 170 8.53 -7.54 2.50
C ALA A 170 7.50 -8.33 1.66
N PHE A 171 7.96 -9.35 0.94
CA PHE A 171 7.08 -10.21 0.14
C PHE A 171 7.16 -11.66 0.61
N PHE A 172 6.05 -12.38 0.43
CA PHE A 172 5.92 -13.77 0.84
C PHE A 172 5.11 -14.55 -0.20
N VAL A 173 5.64 -15.70 -0.60
CA VAL A 173 4.98 -16.70 -1.42
C VAL A 173 4.81 -17.94 -0.55
N LEU A 174 3.57 -18.27 -0.23
CA LEU A 174 3.21 -19.34 0.70
C LEU A 174 2.49 -20.46 -0.04
N LEU A 175 2.77 -21.70 0.30
CA LEU A 175 2.04 -22.88 -0.17
C LEU A 175 1.10 -23.35 0.95
N PRO A 176 -0.23 -23.14 0.83
CA PRO A 176 -1.20 -23.73 1.75
C PRO A 176 -1.16 -25.27 1.68
N GLN A 177 -1.33 -25.92 2.84
CA GLN A 177 -1.28 -27.37 2.98
C GLN A 177 -2.35 -27.85 3.96
N GLY A 178 -2.92 -29.04 3.72
CA GLY A 178 -3.99 -29.58 4.53
C GLY A 178 -5.36 -29.01 4.18
N THR A 179 -6.37 -29.33 5.00
CA THR A 179 -7.76 -28.92 4.80
C THR A 179 -8.46 -28.69 6.14
N GLY A 180 -9.44 -27.78 6.16
CA GLY A 180 -10.20 -27.49 7.38
C GLY A 180 -9.32 -26.98 8.50
N ALA A 181 -9.57 -27.44 9.73
CA ALA A 181 -8.79 -27.05 10.92
C ALA A 181 -7.31 -27.46 10.87
N ALA A 182 -6.92 -28.40 10.00
CA ALA A 182 -5.53 -28.83 9.82
C ALA A 182 -4.76 -27.98 8.79
N THR A 183 -5.36 -26.90 8.29
CA THR A 183 -4.72 -26.07 7.26
C THR A 183 -3.53 -25.31 7.83
N THR A 184 -2.38 -25.42 7.17
CA THR A 184 -1.13 -24.70 7.47
C THR A 184 -0.57 -24.10 6.18
N ALA A 185 0.58 -23.42 6.23
CA ALA A 185 1.33 -23.07 5.03
C ALA A 185 2.84 -23.17 5.22
N LYS A 186 3.51 -23.48 4.12
CA LYS A 186 4.98 -23.45 4.00
C LYS A 186 5.42 -22.21 3.23
N VAL A 187 6.47 -21.53 3.71
CA VAL A 187 7.15 -20.49 2.92
C VAL A 187 7.85 -21.14 1.72
N VAL A 188 7.46 -20.74 0.52
CA VAL A 188 8.10 -21.15 -0.74
C VAL A 188 9.21 -20.18 -1.10
N GLN A 189 8.92 -18.89 -0.99
CA GLN A 189 9.86 -17.82 -1.28
C GLN A 189 9.47 -16.57 -0.51
N GLN A 190 10.46 -15.79 -0.09
CA GLN A 190 10.26 -14.53 0.63
C GLN A 190 11.48 -13.62 0.46
N GLY A 191 11.34 -12.36 0.84
CA GLY A 191 12.45 -11.42 0.84
C GLY A 191 11.96 -9.98 0.87
N TYR A 192 12.81 -9.07 0.42
CA TYR A 192 12.57 -7.64 0.52
C TYR A 192 12.79 -6.91 -0.81
N VAL A 193 12.06 -5.82 -1.01
CA VAL A 193 12.31 -4.80 -2.03
C VAL A 193 12.69 -3.52 -1.30
N ALA A 194 13.86 -2.97 -1.61
CA ALA A 194 14.36 -1.72 -1.06
C ALA A 194 15.15 -0.94 -2.13
N VAL A 195 15.10 0.38 -2.05
CA VAL A 195 15.85 1.28 -2.93
C VAL A 195 16.66 2.22 -2.05
N ASP A 196 17.95 2.40 -2.30
CA ASP A 196 18.77 3.33 -1.52
C ASP A 196 18.29 4.77 -1.72
N GLY A 197 18.21 5.55 -0.63
CA GLY A 197 17.74 6.94 -0.66
C GLY A 197 16.23 7.15 -0.82
N ALA A 198 15.46 6.09 -1.11
CA ALA A 198 14.03 6.17 -1.36
C ALA A 198 13.21 5.09 -0.62
N SER A 199 11.98 5.43 -0.29
CA SER A 199 10.98 4.48 0.22
C SER A 199 10.16 3.90 -0.92
N VAL A 200 9.74 2.65 -0.78
CA VAL A 200 8.69 2.02 -1.61
C VAL A 200 7.48 1.70 -0.73
N LEU A 201 6.29 2.18 -1.13
CA LEU A 201 5.11 2.27 -0.28
C LEU A 201 3.91 1.54 -0.90
N PHE A 202 3.09 0.97 -0.03
CA PHE A 202 1.78 0.39 -0.33
C PHE A 202 1.83 -0.63 -1.48
N PRO A 203 2.44 -1.80 -1.23
CA PRO A 203 2.54 -2.83 -2.25
C PRO A 203 1.16 -3.35 -2.65
N ALA A 204 0.95 -3.52 -3.95
CA ALA A 204 -0.13 -4.34 -4.49
C ALA A 204 0.48 -5.51 -5.26
N THR A 205 -0.02 -6.72 -5.03
CA THR A 205 0.60 -7.97 -5.50
C THR A 205 -0.40 -8.82 -6.25
N ALA A 206 0.01 -9.28 -7.44
CA ALA A 206 -0.75 -10.24 -8.23
C ALA A 206 0.19 -11.28 -8.85
N ALA A 207 -0.36 -12.47 -9.11
CA ALA A 207 0.34 -13.56 -9.76
C ALA A 207 -0.60 -14.33 -10.68
N THR A 208 -0.10 -14.68 -11.85
CA THR A 208 -0.81 -15.50 -12.85
C THR A 208 -0.73 -16.98 -12.48
N GLU A 209 -1.61 -17.81 -13.06
CA GLU A 209 -1.61 -19.26 -12.85
C GLU A 209 -0.35 -19.96 -13.40
N SER A 210 0.42 -19.32 -14.29
CA SER A 210 1.73 -19.82 -14.72
C SER A 210 2.82 -19.62 -13.66
N GLY A 211 2.52 -18.95 -12.53
CA GLY A 211 3.47 -18.69 -11.46
C GLY A 211 4.32 -17.43 -11.64
N ARG A 212 3.91 -16.52 -12.54
CA ARG A 212 4.58 -15.23 -12.75
C ARG A 212 3.79 -14.13 -12.07
N GLY A 213 4.42 -13.41 -11.14
CA GLY A 213 3.81 -12.34 -10.38
C GLY A 213 4.53 -11.02 -10.48
N MET A 214 4.02 -10.04 -9.75
CA MET A 214 4.57 -8.69 -9.66
C MET A 214 4.14 -8.02 -8.36
N ILE A 215 4.90 -7.00 -7.95
CA ILE A 215 4.57 -6.11 -6.84
C ILE A 215 4.67 -4.66 -7.35
N SER A 216 3.56 -3.92 -7.40
CA SER A 216 3.57 -2.47 -7.67
C SER A 216 3.67 -1.68 -6.38
N PHE A 217 4.22 -0.47 -6.44
CA PHE A 217 4.36 0.42 -5.29
C PHE A 217 4.54 1.86 -5.72
N THR A 218 4.29 2.79 -4.78
CA THR A 218 4.75 4.17 -4.93
C THR A 218 6.20 4.27 -4.48
N LEU A 219 7.09 4.87 -5.28
CA LEU A 219 8.44 5.24 -4.86
C LEU A 219 8.52 6.73 -4.53
N THR A 220 9.16 7.11 -3.42
CA THR A 220 9.39 8.52 -3.03
C THR A 220 10.63 8.66 -2.15
N GLY A 221 11.36 9.76 -2.29
CA GLY A 221 12.62 9.99 -1.57
C GLY A 221 12.98 11.48 -1.54
N ASN A 222 14.12 11.82 -0.93
CA ASN A 222 14.57 13.23 -0.91
C ASN A 222 14.83 13.79 -2.32
N SER A 223 15.06 12.92 -3.30
CA SER A 223 15.33 13.26 -4.70
C SER A 223 14.25 12.78 -5.66
N ASP A 224 13.19 12.13 -5.14
CA ASP A 224 12.18 11.46 -5.95
C ASP A 224 10.78 11.89 -5.51
N PHE A 225 10.05 12.48 -6.45
CA PHE A 225 8.61 12.71 -6.27
C PHE A 225 7.85 11.38 -6.26
N PRO A 226 6.67 11.31 -5.62
CA PRO A 226 5.85 10.11 -5.61
C PRO A 226 5.60 9.56 -7.03
N SER A 227 6.25 8.43 -7.33
CA SER A 227 6.37 7.82 -8.65
C SER A 227 5.79 6.41 -8.65
N VAL A 228 5.41 5.91 -9.83
CA VAL A 228 4.88 4.56 -10.00
C VAL A 228 6.00 3.59 -10.33
N GLY A 229 6.19 2.58 -9.50
CA GLY A 229 7.16 1.52 -9.71
C GLY A 229 6.57 0.12 -9.60
N TYR A 230 7.30 -0.87 -10.11
CA TYR A 230 7.04 -2.28 -9.85
C TYR A 230 8.31 -3.13 -9.87
N VAL A 231 8.21 -4.33 -9.31
CA VAL A 231 9.15 -5.44 -9.53
C VAL A 231 8.40 -6.63 -10.10
N ALA A 232 9.06 -7.43 -10.96
CA ALA A 232 8.59 -8.78 -11.24
C ALA A 232 8.82 -9.67 -10.01
N LEU A 233 7.97 -10.68 -9.81
CA LEU A 233 8.05 -11.62 -8.69
C LEU A 233 7.91 -13.06 -9.20
N ASP A 234 8.80 -13.93 -8.75
CA ASP A 234 8.82 -15.35 -9.11
C ASP A 234 9.01 -16.22 -7.85
N ALA A 235 8.36 -17.39 -7.83
CA ALA A 235 8.38 -18.28 -6.66
C ALA A 235 9.72 -19.01 -6.45
N VAL A 236 10.67 -18.90 -7.39
CA VAL A 236 12.00 -19.53 -7.30
C VAL A 236 13.05 -18.46 -7.07
N VAL A 237 13.09 -17.41 -7.91
CA VAL A 237 14.15 -16.38 -7.82
C VAL A 237 13.81 -15.20 -6.92
N GLY A 238 12.52 -15.00 -6.59
CA GLY A 238 12.08 -13.87 -5.76
C GLY A 238 11.78 -12.61 -6.58
N ALA A 239 11.95 -11.44 -5.96
CA ALA A 239 11.72 -10.15 -6.61
C ALA A 239 12.90 -9.78 -7.54
N GLY A 240 12.58 -9.25 -8.72
CA GLY A 240 13.55 -8.72 -9.68
C GLY A 240 13.90 -7.25 -9.45
N ASP A 241 14.46 -6.62 -10.49
CA ASP A 241 14.83 -5.21 -10.47
C ASP A 241 13.61 -4.28 -10.34
N VAL A 242 13.84 -3.12 -9.72
CA VAL A 242 12.84 -2.04 -9.64
C VAL A 242 12.74 -1.33 -10.98
N HIS A 243 11.52 -1.26 -11.52
CA HIS A 243 11.18 -0.53 -12.73
C HIS A 243 10.28 0.66 -12.42
N ILE A 244 10.69 1.87 -12.82
CA ILE A 244 9.83 3.06 -12.75
C ILE A 244 9.01 3.18 -14.04
N VAL A 245 7.69 3.04 -13.93
CA VAL A 245 6.76 3.13 -15.06
C VAL A 245 6.38 4.57 -15.36
N LYS A 246 6.22 5.37 -14.30
CA LYS A 246 5.86 6.77 -14.43
C LYS A 246 6.50 7.58 -13.29
N PRO A 247 7.50 8.43 -13.60
CA PRO A 247 8.02 9.38 -12.64
C PRO A 247 6.93 10.35 -12.18
N GLY A 248 6.95 10.68 -10.89
CA GLY A 248 6.17 11.75 -10.30
C GLY A 248 6.64 13.11 -10.78
N ALA A 249 5.73 14.08 -10.82
CA ALA A 249 6.01 15.42 -11.34
C ALA A 249 6.18 16.49 -10.26
N GLY A 250 5.75 16.24 -9.02
CA GLY A 250 5.76 17.22 -7.94
C GLY A 250 5.58 16.59 -6.56
N LEU A 251 5.56 17.43 -5.53
CA LEU A 251 5.38 17.02 -4.14
C LEU A 251 3.95 16.51 -3.90
N GLN A 252 3.80 15.61 -2.92
CA GLN A 252 2.53 15.52 -2.21
C GLN A 252 2.31 16.89 -1.55
N ASP A 253 1.20 17.54 -1.92
CA ASP A 253 0.84 18.91 -1.54
C ASP A 253 -0.69 18.96 -1.42
N GLY A 254 -1.24 17.99 -0.68
CA GLY A 254 -2.68 17.86 -0.46
C GLY A 254 -3.10 18.31 0.93
N PHE A 255 -4.42 18.42 1.17
CA PHE A 255 -4.97 18.78 2.49
C PHE A 255 -4.56 17.81 3.60
N THR A 256 -4.09 16.62 3.27
CA THR A 256 -3.61 15.66 4.27
C THR A 256 -2.20 15.98 4.78
N GLU A 257 -1.43 16.85 4.10
CA GLU A 257 -0.05 17.21 4.43
C GLU A 257 0.05 18.14 5.64
N TYR A 258 -0.76 19.20 5.62
CA TYR A 258 -0.51 20.40 6.41
C TYR A 258 -1.07 20.28 7.83
N THR A 259 -0.18 20.44 8.81
CA THR A 259 -0.47 20.08 10.21
C THR A 259 -1.26 21.16 10.91
N ASN A 260 -0.89 22.42 10.71
CA ASN A 260 -1.43 23.53 11.49
C ASN A 260 -2.85 23.91 11.07
N ILE A 261 -3.28 23.49 9.87
CA ILE A 261 -4.63 23.76 9.36
C ILE A 261 -5.50 22.51 9.16
N PHE A 262 -4.92 21.34 8.83
CA PHE A 262 -5.70 20.13 8.52
C PHE A 262 -5.38 18.92 9.41
N GLY A 263 -4.50 19.07 10.41
CA GLY A 263 -4.18 18.03 11.38
C GLY A 263 -3.09 17.03 10.95
N GLY A 264 -2.52 17.17 9.74
CA GLY A 264 -1.20 16.61 9.38
C GLY A 264 -1.09 15.08 9.43
N ARG A 265 -1.61 14.41 8.41
CA ARG A 265 -1.37 12.97 8.17
C ARG A 265 -1.43 12.66 6.67
N PRO A 266 -0.35 12.89 5.91
CA PRO A 266 -0.29 12.69 4.46
C PRO A 266 -0.25 11.21 4.10
N ARG A 267 -1.33 10.51 4.39
CA ARG A 267 -1.52 9.13 3.99
C ARG A 267 -1.57 9.07 2.48
N TRP A 268 -0.78 8.16 1.91
CA TRP A 268 -0.47 8.14 0.49
C TRP A 268 -0.14 6.73 0.02
N GLY A 269 -0.83 6.26 -1.02
CA GLY A 269 -0.58 4.99 -1.68
C GLY A 269 -1.64 3.92 -1.40
N ASP A 270 -2.63 4.18 -0.54
CA ASP A 270 -3.71 3.24 -0.26
C ASP A 270 -4.74 3.09 -1.39
N TYR A 271 -4.66 3.94 -2.42
CA TYR A 271 -5.42 3.84 -3.66
C TYR A 271 -4.65 3.09 -4.76
N GLY A 272 -4.18 1.89 -4.42
CA GLY A 272 -3.49 0.97 -5.33
C GLY A 272 -4.04 -0.45 -5.25
N ALA A 273 -3.98 -1.18 -6.37
CA ALA A 273 -4.41 -2.58 -6.45
C ALA A 273 -3.80 -3.26 -7.68
N ALA A 274 -3.63 -4.58 -7.63
CA ALA A 274 -3.29 -5.40 -8.79
C ALA A 274 -4.37 -6.47 -9.04
N ALA A 275 -4.59 -6.84 -10.30
CA ALA A 275 -5.57 -7.84 -10.70
C ALA A 275 -5.05 -8.62 -11.92
N VAL A 276 -5.47 -9.87 -12.04
CA VAL A 276 -5.10 -10.75 -13.16
C VAL A 276 -6.21 -10.80 -14.19
N ASP A 277 -5.83 -10.74 -15.46
CA ASP A 277 -6.69 -10.92 -16.63
C ASP A 277 -5.99 -11.86 -17.62
N GLY A 278 -6.37 -13.15 -17.58
CA GLY A 278 -5.70 -14.20 -18.34
C GLY A 278 -4.23 -14.32 -17.95
N ASN A 279 -3.34 -14.04 -18.92
CA ASN A 279 -1.88 -14.02 -18.73
C ASN A 279 -1.33 -12.60 -18.49
N SER A 280 -2.19 -11.61 -18.33
CA SER A 280 -1.81 -10.24 -18.04
C SER A 280 -2.10 -9.89 -16.60
N ILE A 281 -1.33 -8.96 -16.06
CA ILE A 281 -1.59 -8.32 -14.78
C ILE A 281 -1.88 -6.84 -15.04
N TRP A 282 -2.99 -6.36 -14.51
CA TRP A 282 -3.30 -4.94 -14.44
C TRP A 282 -3.01 -4.44 -13.05
N PHE A 283 -2.31 -3.32 -12.91
CA PHE A 283 -2.16 -2.67 -11.62
C PHE A 283 -2.45 -1.17 -11.71
N ALA A 284 -2.91 -0.64 -10.59
CA ALA A 284 -3.17 0.76 -10.36
C ALA A 284 -2.31 1.24 -9.19
N THR A 285 -1.65 2.38 -9.33
CA THR A 285 -0.79 2.94 -8.28
C THR A 285 -0.94 4.45 -8.23
N GLU A 286 -1.09 4.98 -7.03
CA GLU A 286 -1.15 6.41 -6.76
C GLU A 286 0.21 7.08 -6.97
N TYR A 287 0.22 8.27 -7.57
CA TYR A 287 1.43 9.06 -7.85
C TYR A 287 1.07 10.55 -8.00
N ILE A 288 2.08 11.42 -8.08
CA ILE A 288 1.86 12.84 -8.37
C ILE A 288 2.05 13.09 -9.87
N ALA A 289 0.98 13.44 -10.57
CA ALA A 289 1.00 13.64 -12.03
C ALA A 289 1.35 15.06 -12.48
N GLN A 290 1.41 16.03 -11.57
CA GLN A 290 1.53 17.45 -11.89
C GLN A 290 2.38 18.20 -10.86
N SER A 291 2.87 19.37 -11.25
CA SER A 291 3.42 20.39 -10.37
C SER A 291 3.05 21.76 -10.92
N CYS A 292 2.91 22.75 -10.05
CA CYS A 292 2.87 24.14 -10.45
C CYS A 292 3.35 25.04 -9.31
N ASN A 293 3.80 26.24 -9.65
CA ASN A 293 4.18 27.25 -8.67
C ASN A 293 2.94 27.96 -8.09
N LEU A 294 3.14 28.71 -7.00
CA LEU A 294 2.08 29.48 -6.35
C LEU A 294 1.35 30.43 -7.31
N ALA A 295 2.08 31.13 -8.20
CA ALA A 295 1.46 32.06 -9.16
C ALA A 295 0.45 31.35 -10.09
N THR A 296 0.76 30.14 -10.54
CA THR A 296 -0.14 29.33 -11.38
C THR A 296 -1.32 28.79 -10.59
N TYR A 297 -1.09 28.42 -9.32
CA TYR A 297 -2.14 27.99 -8.40
C TYR A 297 -3.14 29.13 -8.11
N GLU A 298 -2.65 30.37 -7.97
CA GLU A 298 -3.45 31.57 -7.72
C GLU A 298 -4.05 32.23 -8.97
N ALA A 299 -3.63 31.81 -10.17
CA ALA A 299 -3.87 32.50 -11.46
C ALA A 299 -5.34 32.71 -11.86
N GLY A 300 -6.32 32.31 -11.05
CA GLY A 300 -7.73 32.54 -11.34
C GLY A 300 -8.61 32.55 -10.10
N PHE A 301 -8.38 33.47 -9.16
CA PHE A 301 -9.35 33.83 -8.10
C PHE A 301 -10.79 33.78 -8.68
N GLY A 302 -11.51 32.69 -8.42
CA GLY A 302 -12.59 32.21 -9.28
C GLY A 302 -12.55 30.68 -9.48
N PRO A 303 -13.22 30.13 -10.51
CA PRO A 303 -13.40 28.67 -10.66
C PRO A 303 -12.11 27.88 -10.96
N SER A 304 -11.01 28.56 -11.30
CA SER A 304 -9.73 27.94 -11.63
C SER A 304 -8.70 28.00 -10.48
N PHE A 305 -9.04 28.68 -9.38
CA PHE A 305 -8.16 28.78 -8.21
C PHE A 305 -7.78 27.40 -7.66
N GLY A 306 -6.49 27.21 -7.43
CA GLY A 306 -5.92 25.99 -6.93
C GLY A 306 -5.90 24.81 -7.91
N SER A 307 -6.32 25.01 -9.16
CA SER A 307 -6.42 23.90 -10.14
C SER A 307 -5.12 23.58 -10.89
N CYS A 308 -4.10 24.44 -10.80
CA CYS A 308 -2.88 24.37 -11.63
C CYS A 308 -3.19 24.10 -13.12
N GLY A 309 -4.06 24.92 -13.72
CA GLY A 309 -4.50 24.71 -15.11
C GLY A 309 -5.38 23.47 -15.33
N GLY A 310 -6.17 23.09 -14.33
CA GLY A 310 -7.08 21.93 -14.40
C GLY A 310 -6.42 20.56 -14.18
N THR A 311 -5.19 20.53 -13.66
CA THR A 311 -4.45 19.29 -13.42
C THR A 311 -4.61 18.74 -12.00
N ARG A 312 -5.17 19.54 -11.09
CA ARG A 312 -5.44 19.18 -9.69
C ARG A 312 -6.72 19.87 -9.19
N ALA A 313 -7.16 19.49 -7.99
CA ALA A 313 -8.06 20.30 -7.18
C ALA A 313 -7.24 21.18 -6.22
N SER A 314 -7.85 22.21 -5.65
CA SER A 314 -7.18 23.12 -4.70
C SER A 314 -6.59 22.33 -3.52
N LEU A 315 -7.36 21.39 -2.98
CA LEU A 315 -6.95 20.60 -1.81
C LEU A 315 -6.30 19.25 -2.15
N GLY A 316 -6.25 18.83 -3.42
CA GLY A 316 -5.81 17.49 -3.77
C GLY A 316 -5.07 17.42 -5.08
N ASN A 317 -3.92 16.75 -5.09
CA ASN A 317 -3.00 16.73 -6.22
C ASN A 317 -2.50 15.35 -6.64
N TRP A 318 -3.14 14.29 -6.13
CA TRP A 318 -2.83 12.91 -6.47
C TRP A 318 -3.48 12.48 -7.78
N ALA A 319 -2.93 11.43 -8.37
CA ALA A 319 -3.46 10.74 -9.55
C ALA A 319 -3.18 9.24 -9.44
N THR A 320 -3.86 8.43 -10.25
CA THR A 320 -3.63 6.99 -10.32
C THR A 320 -3.20 6.60 -11.72
N ARG A 321 -2.11 5.85 -11.85
CA ARG A 321 -1.67 5.27 -13.11
C ARG A 321 -2.14 3.83 -13.19
N ILE A 322 -2.83 3.48 -14.26
CA ILE A 322 -3.17 2.10 -14.60
C ILE A 322 -2.17 1.57 -15.63
N VAL A 323 -1.67 0.36 -15.41
CA VAL A 323 -0.63 -0.28 -16.22
C VAL A 323 -1.01 -1.73 -16.47
N LYS A 324 -0.82 -2.18 -17.71
CA LYS A 324 -0.89 -3.60 -18.09
C LYS A 324 0.52 -4.17 -18.20
N LEU A 325 0.76 -5.31 -17.59
CA LEU A 325 1.97 -6.13 -17.72
C LEU A 325 1.61 -7.50 -18.30
N THR A 326 2.51 -8.07 -19.07
CA THR A 326 2.47 -9.48 -19.49
C THR A 326 3.78 -10.12 -19.01
N PRO A 327 3.78 -10.74 -17.82
CA PRO A 327 4.99 -11.25 -17.15
C PRO A 327 5.74 -12.37 -17.90
#